data_AF-A0AAW9EGG0-F1
#
_entry.id   AF-A0AAW9EGG0-F1
#
_cell.length_a   1.000
_cell.length_b   1.000
_cell.length_c   1.000
_cell.angle_alpha   90.00
_cell.angle_beta   90.00
_cell.angle_gamma   90.00
#
_symmetry.space_group_name_H-M   'P 1'
#
loop_
_entity.id
_entity.type
_entity.pdbx_description
1 polymer ?
#
loop_
_entity_poly.entity_id
_entity_poly.type
_entity_poly.pdbx_seq_one_letter_code
_entity_poly.pdbx_strand_id
1 'polypeptide(L)'
;DQDCGYQGGEMTFSLADRWILAEFNNTIKAYREALDNYRFDIAAGILYEFTWNQFCDWYLELSKPAVHKGNDAQKRAARHTLIEV
;
A
#
# COMPACT_ATOMS: atom_id res chain seq x y z
N ASP A 1 19.09 3.18 -9.71
CA ASP A 1 17.65 2.89 -9.55
C ASP A 1 17.45 1.46 -9.08
N GLN A 2 16.53 1.22 -8.14
CA GLN A 2 16.18 -0.14 -7.70
C GLN A 2 14.95 -0.65 -8.45
N ASP A 3 14.90 -1.94 -8.73
CA ASP A 3 13.82 -2.58 -9.47
C ASP A 3 12.51 -2.63 -8.66
N CYS A 4 11.47 -1.94 -9.14
CA CYS A 4 10.15 -1.85 -8.53
C CYS A 4 9.09 -2.71 -9.24
N GLY A 5 9.48 -3.73 -9.99
CA GLY A 5 8.56 -4.70 -10.58
C GLY A 5 8.07 -4.39 -11.99
N TYR A 6 8.35 -3.20 -12.54
CA TYR A 6 7.92 -2.81 -13.89
C TYR A 6 8.68 -3.49 -15.04
N GLN A 7 9.76 -4.21 -14.75
CA GLN A 7 10.57 -4.93 -15.75
C GLN A 7 10.26 -6.43 -15.83
N GLY A 8 9.17 -6.90 -15.20
CA GLY A 8 8.70 -8.30 -15.32
C GLY A 8 9.50 -9.33 -14.52
N GLY A 9 10.28 -8.90 -13.52
CA GLY A 9 10.95 -9.82 -12.60
C GLY A 9 9.99 -10.48 -11.61
N GLU A 10 10.35 -11.66 -11.10
CA GLU A 10 9.55 -12.42 -10.12
C GLU A 10 9.25 -11.58 -8.86
N MET A 11 8.00 -11.61 -8.38
CA MET A 11 7.59 -10.89 -7.16
C MET A 11 7.00 -11.85 -6.15
N THR A 12 7.55 -11.86 -4.94
CA THR A 12 7.04 -12.67 -3.82
C THR A 12 6.45 -11.75 -2.75
N PHE A 13 5.13 -11.56 -2.79
CA PHE A 13 4.41 -10.71 -1.84
C PHE A 13 4.35 -11.33 -0.44
N SER A 14 4.63 -10.49 0.56
CA SER A 14 4.45 -10.82 1.97
C SER A 14 2.98 -10.77 2.38
N LEU A 15 2.69 -11.16 3.63
CA LEU A 15 1.35 -10.97 4.20
C LEU A 15 1.00 -9.48 4.31
N ALA A 16 1.97 -8.64 4.71
CA ALA A 16 1.76 -7.20 4.84
C ALA A 16 1.43 -6.54 3.49
N ASP A 17 2.13 -6.93 2.41
CA ASP A 17 1.87 -6.39 1.06
C ASP A 17 0.45 -6.73 0.59
N ARG A 18 0.03 -7.98 0.80
CA ARG A 18 -1.34 -8.41 0.45
C ARG A 18 -2.40 -7.70 1.28
N TRP A 19 -2.13 -7.50 2.57
CA TRP A 19 -3.05 -6.81 3.47
C TRP A 19 -3.24 -5.36 3.08
N ILE A 20 -2.16 -4.59 2.88
CA ILE A 20 -2.30 -3.16 2.56
C ILE A 20 -2.96 -2.95 1.20
N LEU A 21 -2.74 -3.83 0.22
CA LEU A 21 -3.43 -3.78 -1.07
C LEU A 21 -4.94 -4.01 -0.92
N ALA A 22 -5.35 -4.90 -0.02
CA ALA A 22 -6.75 -5.12 0.28
C ALA A 22 -7.38 -3.89 0.97
N GLU A 23 -6.69 -3.34 1.97
CA GLU A 23 -7.13 -2.11 2.65
C GLU A 23 -7.21 -0.93 1.70
N PHE A 24 -6.22 -0.73 0.83
CA PHE A 24 -6.21 0.34 -0.16
C PHE A 24 -7.43 0.27 -1.10
N ASN A 25 -7.77 -0.93 -1.59
CA ASN A 25 -8.96 -1.11 -2.43
C ASN A 25 -10.26 -0.80 -1.67
N ASN A 26 -10.34 -1.19 -0.38
CA ASN A 26 -11.48 -0.85 0.47
C ASN A 26 -11.58 0.68 0.70
N THR A 27 -10.44 1.33 0.96
CA THR A 27 -10.32 2.78 1.11
C THR A 27 -10.77 3.51 -0.15
N ILE A 28 -10.32 3.08 -1.34
CA ILE A 28 -10.76 3.67 -2.62
C ILE A 28 -12.28 3.58 -2.76
N LYS A 29 -12.87 2.42 -2.44
CA LYS A 29 -14.32 2.22 -2.54
C LYS A 29 -15.08 3.19 -1.62
N ALA A 30 -14.68 3.25 -0.34
CA ALA A 30 -15.32 4.12 0.64
C ALA A 30 -15.12 5.62 0.31
N TYR A 31 -13.93 5.98 -0.15
CA TYR A 31 -13.61 7.34 -0.58
C TYR A 31 -14.46 7.79 -1.77
N ARG A 32 -14.59 6.93 -2.80
CA ARG A 32 -15.46 7.20 -3.95
C ARG A 32 -16.91 7.36 -3.55
N GLU A 33 -17.42 6.49 -2.68
CA GLU A 33 -18.79 6.61 -2.16
C GLU A 33 -19.02 7.94 -1.43
N ALA A 34 -18.06 8.38 -0.60
CA ALA A 34 -18.16 9.68 0.06
C ALA A 34 -18.13 10.85 -0.94
N LEU A 35 -17.26 10.78 -1.97
CA LEU A 35 -17.19 11.78 -3.03
C LEU A 35 -18.45 11.85 -3.88
N ASP A 36 -19.01 10.71 -4.29
CA ASP A 36 -20.23 10.63 -5.09
C ASP A 36 -21.44 11.25 -4.36
N ASN A 37 -21.39 11.26 -3.02
CA ASN A 37 -22.38 11.90 -2.15
C ASN A 37 -21.98 13.31 -1.67
N TYR A 38 -20.93 13.90 -2.25
CA TYR A 38 -20.40 15.24 -1.89
C TYR A 38 -20.01 15.40 -0.41
N ARG A 39 -19.70 14.29 0.28
CA ARG A 39 -19.24 14.26 1.68
C ARG A 39 -17.73 14.36 1.76
N PHE A 40 -17.21 15.54 1.37
CA PHE A 40 -15.77 15.82 1.36
C PHE A 40 -15.12 15.71 2.74
N ASP A 41 -15.87 15.99 3.81
CA ASP A 41 -15.44 15.82 5.20
C ASP A 41 -15.11 14.36 5.52
N ILE A 42 -16.00 13.45 5.12
CA ILE A 42 -15.79 11.99 5.27
C ILE A 42 -14.66 11.53 4.35
N ALA A 43 -14.65 11.99 3.10
CA ALA A 43 -13.63 11.61 2.12
C ALA A 43 -12.21 11.98 2.60
N ALA A 44 -12.03 13.18 3.15
CA ALA A 44 -10.77 13.62 3.74
C ALA A 44 -10.38 12.77 4.96
N GLY A 45 -11.35 12.45 5.83
CA GLY A 45 -11.14 11.58 6.99
C GLY A 45 -10.67 10.17 6.60
N ILE A 46 -11.28 9.57 5.58
CA ILE A 46 -10.90 8.25 5.05
C ILE A 46 -9.45 8.25 4.56
N LEU A 47 -9.04 9.26 3.79
CA LEU A 47 -7.67 9.37 3.31
C LEU A 47 -6.67 9.56 4.45
N TYR A 48 -7.02 10.38 5.44
CA TYR A 48 -6.19 10.59 6.61
C TYR A 48 -5.97 9.29 7.40
N GLU A 49 -7.05 8.58 7.70
CA GLU A 49 -7.02 7.29 8.42
C GLU A 49 -6.14 6.27 7.68
N PHE A 50 -6.34 6.13 6.37
CA PHE A 50 -5.54 5.20 5.57
C PHE A 50 -4.07 5.58 5.54
N THR A 51 -3.77 6.84 5.19
CA THR A 51 -2.38 7.30 5.00
C THR A 51 -1.60 7.24 6.30
N TRP A 52 -2.19 7.73 7.39
CA TRP A 52 -1.48 7.84 8.65
C TRP A 52 -1.46 6.51 9.41
N ASN A 53 -2.64 5.92 9.64
CA ASN A 53 -2.75 4.82 10.57
C ASN A 53 -2.50 3.47 9.90
N GLN A 54 -2.89 3.27 8.64
CA GLN A 54 -2.69 1.98 7.97
C GLN A 54 -1.35 1.93 7.23
N PHE A 55 -1.06 2.97 6.44
CA PHE A 55 0.15 3.00 5.62
C PHE A 55 1.39 3.39 6.42
N CYS A 56 1.43 4.56 7.04
CA CYS A 56 2.63 5.04 7.75
C CYS A 56 2.91 4.26 9.04
N ASP A 57 1.92 4.11 9.93
CA ASP A 57 2.15 3.46 11.23
C ASP A 57 2.39 1.95 11.11
N TRP A 58 1.67 1.27 10.21
CA TRP A 58 1.78 -0.19 10.04
C TRP A 58 2.57 -0.60 8.82
N TYR A 59 2.08 -0.36 7.61
CA TYR A 59 2.66 -0.98 6.42
C TYR A 59 4.11 -0.56 6.17
N LEU A 60 4.43 0.72 6.29
CA LEU A 60 5.77 1.25 6.10
C LEU A 60 6.76 0.56 7.05
N GLU A 61 6.39 0.41 8.32
CA GLU A 61 7.19 -0.28 9.33
C GLU A 61 7.33 -1.79 9.04
N LEU A 62 6.22 -2.46 8.69
CA LEU A 62 6.17 -3.89 8.36
C LEU A 62 6.93 -4.23 7.06
N SER A 63 7.09 -3.27 6.14
CA SER A 63 7.81 -3.47 4.88
C SER A 63 9.34 -3.45 5.06
N LYS A 64 9.86 -2.79 6.10
CA LYS A 64 11.30 -2.60 6.33
C LYS A 64 12.11 -3.91 6.31
N PRO A 65 11.69 -5.02 6.96
CA PRO A 65 12.43 -6.28 6.89
C PRO A 65 12.54 -6.83 5.47
N ALA A 66 11.46 -6.76 4.67
CA ALA A 66 11.46 -7.23 3.29
C ALA A 66 12.38 -6.37 2.42
N VAL A 67 12.33 -5.04 2.56
CA VAL A 67 13.18 -4.10 1.80
C VAL A 67 14.66 -4.25 2.15
N HIS A 68 15.01 -4.39 3.43
CA HIS A 68 16.42 -4.42 3.85
C HIS A 68 17.04 -5.82 3.80
N LYS A 69 16.28 -6.86 4.16
CA LYS A 69 16.80 -8.22 4.40
C LYS A 69 16.17 -9.30 3.51
N GLY A 70 15.16 -8.97 2.71
CA GLY A 70 14.53 -9.92 1.79
C GLY A 70 15.42 -10.33 0.61
N ASN A 71 15.04 -11.42 -0.06
CA ASN A 71 15.60 -11.78 -1.36
C ASN A 71 15.13 -10.80 -2.46
N ASP A 72 15.67 -10.92 -3.67
CA ASP A 72 15.38 -9.96 -4.74
C ASP A 72 13.89 -9.90 -5.11
N ALA A 73 13.19 -11.04 -5.12
CA ALA A 73 11.75 -11.10 -5.42
C ALA A 73 10.89 -10.46 -4.33
N GLN A 74 11.26 -10.64 -3.04
CA GLN A 74 10.60 -10.00 -1.90
C GLN A 74 10.85 -8.50 -1.86
N LYS A 75 12.09 -8.08 -2.10
CA LYS A 75 12.45 -6.66 -2.19
C LYS A 75 11.71 -5.96 -3.32
N ARG A 76 11.61 -6.61 -4.48
CA ARG A 76 10.84 -6.13 -5.63
C ARG A 76 9.37 -5.99 -5.29
N ALA A 77 8.76 -7.02 -4.69
CA ALA A 77 7.36 -6.98 -4.27
C ALA A 77 7.09 -5.84 -3.28
N ALA A 78 7.90 -5.69 -2.22
CA ALA A 78 7.72 -4.63 -1.25
C ALA A 78 7.87 -3.22 -1.88
N ARG A 79 8.90 -3.01 -2.73
CA ARG A 79 9.06 -1.72 -3.44
C ARG A 79 7.92 -1.45 -4.42
N HIS A 80 7.43 -2.47 -5.11
CA HIS A 80 6.28 -2.36 -6.01
C HIS A 80 5.05 -1.90 -5.23
N THR A 81 4.71 -2.61 -4.14
CA THR A 81 3.54 -2.26 -3.32
C THR A 81 3.65 -0.87 -2.69
N LEU A 82 4.84 -0.44 -2.26
CA LEU A 82 5.08 0.93 -1.76
C LEU A 82 4.84 2.05 -2.77
N ILE A 83 4.82 1.75 -4.08
CA ILE A 83 4.58 2.74 -5.15
C ILE A 83 3.14 2.68 -5.63
N GLU A 84 2.54 1.48 -5.67
CA GLU A 84 1.18 1.28 -6.16
C GLU A 84 0.10 1.74 -5.17
N VAL A 85 0.43 1.76 -3.87
CA VAL A 85 -0.45 2.21 -2.78
C VAL A 85 -0.15 3.66 -2.41
#